data_AF-A0A9Q3UJJ3-F1
#
_entry.id   AF-A0A9Q3UJJ3-F1
#
_cell.length_a   1.000
_cell.length_b   1.000
_cell.length_c   1.000
_cell.angle_alpha   90.00
_cell.angle_beta   90.00
_cell.angle_gamma   90.00
#
_symmetry.space_group_name_H-M   'P 1'
#
loop_
_entity.id
_entity.type
_entity.pdbx_description
1 polymer ?
#
loop_
_entity_poly.entity_id
_entity_poly.type
_entity_poly.pdbx_seq_one_letter_code
_entity_poly.pdbx_strand_id
1 'polypeptide(L)'
;MKQDASSQAEKFVVRFPSGMRGRITETAARNHRSMNAEIVARIQHSLANWPTVETTGQHAIPVGREEQVLLQRFRRLTPARQRALLGLLD
;
A
#
# COMPACT_ATOMS: atom_id res chain seq x y z
N MET A 1 -12.87 0.77 40.00
CA MET A 1 -13.11 1.16 38.59
C MET A 1 -12.01 0.52 37.75
N LYS A 2 -12.27 -0.62 37.08
CA LYS A 2 -11.27 -1.24 36.19
C LYS A 2 -11.22 -0.40 34.93
N GLN A 3 -10.10 0.26 34.66
CA GLN A 3 -9.88 0.97 33.41
C GLN A 3 -9.61 -0.09 32.33
N ASP A 4 -10.64 -0.39 31.54
CA ASP A 4 -10.50 -1.26 30.38
C ASP A 4 -9.70 -0.53 29.31
N ALA A 5 -8.43 -0.90 29.13
CA ALA A 5 -7.60 -0.48 28.00
C ALA A 5 -8.20 -0.85 26.62
N SER A 6 -9.27 -1.66 26.59
CA SER A 6 -10.08 -1.92 25.39
C SER A 6 -10.88 -0.70 24.89
N SER A 7 -10.98 0.36 25.70
CA SER A 7 -11.76 1.57 25.42
C SER A 7 -11.12 2.49 24.38
N GLN A 8 -9.89 2.22 23.92
CA GLN A 8 -9.22 3.02 22.88
C GLN A 8 -9.32 2.41 21.47
N ALA A 9 -9.94 1.24 21.30
CA ALA A 9 -10.10 0.66 19.97
C ALA A 9 -11.26 1.33 19.21
N GLU A 10 -10.94 2.03 18.12
CA GLU A 10 -11.94 2.53 17.18
C GLU A 10 -12.63 1.37 16.47
N LYS A 11 -13.97 1.41 16.40
CA LYS A 11 -14.78 0.38 15.75
C LYS A 11 -15.23 0.86 14.39
N PHE A 12 -14.99 0.06 13.36
CA PHE A 12 -15.43 0.32 11.99
C PHE A 12 -16.12 -0.90 11.40
N VAL A 13 -17.28 -0.69 10.76
CA VAL A 13 -18.05 -1.77 10.12
C VAL A 13 -17.71 -1.84 8.64
N VAL A 14 -17.09 -2.94 8.22
CA VAL A 14 -16.72 -3.19 6.82
C VAL A 14 -17.79 -4.03 6.12
N ARG A 15 -18.20 -3.61 4.91
CA ARG A 15 -19.03 -4.43 4.02
C ARG A 15 -18.14 -5.22 3.07
N PHE A 16 -18.17 -6.55 3.18
CA PHE A 16 -17.41 -7.43 2.29
C PHE A 16 -18.23 -7.85 1.06
N PRO A 17 -17.62 -7.95 -0.13
CA PRO A 17 -18.23 -8.63 -1.27
C PRO A 17 -18.43 -10.13 -0.97
N SER A 18 -19.27 -10.79 -1.77
CA SER A 18 -19.60 -12.21 -1.60
C SER A 18 -18.33 -13.08 -1.55
N GLY A 19 -18.33 -14.06 -0.63
CA GLY A 19 -17.22 -14.99 -0.44
C GLY A 19 -15.97 -14.43 0.26
N MET A 20 -15.76 -13.10 0.30
CA MET A 20 -14.55 -12.52 0.88
C MET A 20 -14.44 -12.79 2.40
N ARG A 21 -15.55 -12.73 3.14
CA ARG A 21 -15.56 -13.05 4.58
C ARG A 21 -15.02 -14.47 4.85
N GLY A 22 -15.43 -15.45 4.04
CA GLY A 22 -14.98 -16.84 4.16
C GLY A 22 -13.47 -16.98 3.92
N ARG A 23 -12.94 -16.32 2.89
CA ARG A 23 -11.50 -16.29 2.60
C ARG A 23 -10.68 -15.69 3.75
N ILE A 24 -11.19 -14.65 4.41
CA ILE A 24 -10.53 -14.06 5.57
C ILE A 24 -10.59 -15.03 6.76
N THR A 25 -11.72 -15.69 7.02
CA THR A 25 -11.84 -16.71 8.08
C THR A 25 -10.80 -17.80 7.92
N GLU A 26 -10.68 -18.36 6.71
CA GLU A 26 -9.75 -19.43 6.41
C GLU A 26 -8.30 -19.00 6.62
N THR A 27 -7.96 -17.78 6.17
CA THR A 27 -6.60 -17.27 6.33
C THR A 27 -6.26 -16.94 7.77
N ALA A 28 -7.21 -16.40 8.53
CA ALA A 28 -7.08 -16.18 9.97
C ALA A 28 -6.84 -17.50 10.72
N ALA A 29 -7.57 -18.57 10.36
CA ALA A 29 -7.39 -19.90 10.94
C ALA A 29 -5.98 -20.47 10.64
N ARG A 30 -5.52 -20.36 9.38
CA ARG A 30 -4.15 -20.76 8.99
C ARG A 30 -3.07 -19.99 9.74
N ASN A 31 -3.30 -18.71 10.01
CA ASN A 31 -2.35 -17.85 10.70
C ASN A 31 -2.50 -17.89 12.24
N HIS A 32 -3.35 -18.76 12.79
CA HIS A 32 -3.64 -18.86 14.22
C HIS A 32 -4.07 -17.51 14.85
N ARG A 33 -4.87 -16.73 14.13
CA ARG A 33 -5.34 -15.40 14.52
C ARG A 33 -6.86 -15.31 14.50
N SER A 34 -7.41 -14.36 15.26
CA SER A 34 -8.81 -13.97 15.08
C SER A 34 -8.99 -13.27 13.72
N MET A 35 -10.20 -13.28 13.18
CA MET A 35 -10.53 -12.57 11.95
C MET A 35 -10.14 -11.08 12.03
N ASN A 36 -10.40 -10.44 13.18
CA ASN A 36 -10.03 -9.05 13.40
C ASN A 36 -8.51 -8.85 13.36
N ALA A 37 -7.75 -9.72 14.04
CA ALA A 37 -6.29 -9.64 14.05
C ALA A 37 -5.69 -9.85 12.65
N GLU A 38 -6.27 -10.72 11.83
CA GLU A 38 -5.86 -10.92 10.44
C GLU A 38 -6.16 -9.70 9.55
N ILE A 39 -7.34 -9.09 9.71
CA ILE A 39 -7.72 -7.85 8.99
C ILE A 39 -6.74 -6.73 9.35
N VAL A 40 -6.50 -6.51 10.64
CA VAL A 40 -5.57 -5.47 11.11
C VAL A 40 -4.16 -5.72 10.58
N ALA A 41 -3.66 -6.95 10.66
CA ALA A 41 -2.32 -7.29 10.18
C ALA A 41 -2.16 -7.01 8.67
N ARG A 42 -3.17 -7.33 7.86
CA ARG A 42 -3.16 -7.03 6.42
C ARG A 42 -3.18 -5.54 6.13
N ILE A 43 -3.99 -4.78 6.87
CA ILE A 43 -4.04 -3.31 6.74
C ILE A 43 -2.69 -2.71 7.12
N GLN A 44 -2.11 -3.11 8.26
CA GLN A 44 -0.80 -2.63 8.70
C GLN A 44 0.28 -2.92 7.67
N HIS A 45 0.34 -4.15 7.15
CA HIS A 45 1.28 -4.53 6.10
C HIS A 45 1.08 -3.69 4.83
N SER A 46 -0.17 -3.50 4.41
CA SER A 46 -0.50 -2.69 3.24
C SER A 46 -0.16 -1.22 3.42
N LEU A 47 -0.26 -0.66 4.63
CA LEU A 47 0.08 0.73 4.91
C LEU A 47 1.60 0.93 5.04
N ALA A 48 2.30 -0.01 5.67
CA ALA A 48 3.77 0.04 5.82
C ALA A 48 4.49 -0.13 4.47
N ASN A 49 3.93 -0.96 3.59
CA ASN A 49 4.45 -1.19 2.25
C ASN A 49 3.68 -0.40 1.18
N TRP A 50 2.77 0.49 1.59
CA TRP A 50 2.18 1.43 0.66
C TRP A 50 3.34 2.26 0.14
N PRO A 51 3.58 2.32 -1.18
CA PRO A 51 4.66 3.12 -1.69
C PRO A 51 4.37 4.56 -1.24
N THR A 52 5.14 5.04 -0.27
CA THR A 52 5.46 6.44 -0.11
C THR A 52 6.28 6.83 -1.34
N VAL A 53 5.65 6.77 -2.51
CA VAL A 53 5.90 7.82 -3.45
C VAL A 53 5.47 9.04 -2.65
N GLU A 54 6.44 9.69 -2.03
CA GLU A 54 6.42 11.13 -2.04
C GLU A 54 6.27 11.48 -3.51
N THR A 55 5.03 11.47 -3.99
CA THR A 55 4.58 12.43 -4.97
C THR A 55 4.84 13.75 -4.26
N THR A 56 6.10 14.20 -4.28
CA THR A 56 6.43 15.60 -4.40
C THR A 56 5.38 16.11 -5.35
N GLY A 57 4.41 16.89 -4.84
CA GLY A 57 3.07 17.05 -5.40
C GLY A 57 3.06 17.58 -6.83
N GLN A 58 3.39 16.73 -7.79
CA GLN A 58 3.60 17.08 -9.17
C GLN A 58 3.09 15.92 -10.03
N HIS A 59 1.78 16.01 -10.23
CA HIS A 59 1.00 15.47 -11.32
C HIS A 59 0.68 13.98 -11.22
N ALA A 60 -0.59 13.69 -10.90
CA ALA A 60 -1.26 12.50 -11.43
C ALA A 60 -0.98 12.49 -12.94
N ILE A 61 -0.24 11.49 -13.39
CA ILE A 61 0.10 11.36 -14.81
C ILE A 61 -1.19 10.98 -15.54
N PRO A 62 -1.66 11.78 -16.51
CA PRO A 62 -2.82 11.41 -17.31
C PRO A 62 -2.55 10.08 -18.03
N VAL A 63 -3.48 9.13 -17.90
CA VAL A 63 -3.43 7.83 -18.57
C VAL A 63 -3.20 8.04 -20.08
N GLY A 64 -2.21 7.36 -20.64
CA GLY A 64 -1.80 7.49 -22.04
C GLY A 64 -0.70 8.54 -22.30
N ARG A 65 -0.24 9.28 -21.29
CA ARG A 65 0.94 10.19 -21.38
C ARG A 65 2.11 9.78 -20.49
N GLU A 66 2.05 8.58 -19.94
CA GLU A 66 3.02 8.10 -18.96
C GLU A 66 4.45 8.07 -19.50
N GLU A 67 4.62 7.56 -20.72
CA GLU A 67 5.94 7.48 -21.37
C GLU A 67 6.56 8.86 -21.60
N GLN A 68 5.76 9.83 -22.08
CA GLN A 68 6.25 11.19 -22.35
C GLN A 68 6.70 11.89 -21.07
N VAL A 69 5.96 11.71 -19.97
CA VAL A 69 6.31 12.31 -18.68
C VAL A 69 7.56 11.65 -18.09
N LEU A 70 7.68 10.33 -18.20
CA LEU A 70 8.87 9.59 -17.75
C LEU A 70 10.12 10.02 -18.53
N LEU A 71 10.03 10.13 -19.85
CA LEU A 71 11.14 10.59 -20.70
C LEU A 71 11.54 12.04 -20.40
N GLN A 72 10.58 12.93 -20.15
CA GLN A 72 10.90 14.31 -19.75
C GLN A 72 11.62 14.38 -18.40
N ARG A 73 11.16 13.60 -17.40
CA ARG A 73 11.82 13.54 -16.10
C ARG A 73 13.22 12.96 -16.23
N PHE A 74 13.39 11.88 -16.97
CA PHE A 74 14.68 11.28 -17.26
C PHE A 74 15.66 12.29 -17.88
N ARG A 75 15.20 13.05 -18.89
CA ARG A 75 16.02 14.08 -19.55
C ARG A 75 16.45 15.23 -18.63
N ARG A 76 15.71 15.51 -17.55
CA ARG A 76 16.06 16.53 -16.55
C ARG A 76 17.06 16.05 -15.50
N LEU A 77 17.33 14.75 -15.42
CA LEU A 77 18.34 14.20 -14.51
C LEU A 77 19.76 14.52 -15.02
N THR A 78 20.73 14.53 -14.10
CA THR A 78 22.14 14.67 -14.48
C THR A 78 22.60 13.45 -15.28
N PRO A 79 23.61 13.60 -16.17
CA PRO A 79 24.09 12.49 -17.00
C PRO A 79 24.53 11.25 -16.20
N ALA A 80 25.08 11.45 -15.00
CA ALA A 80 25.46 10.37 -14.09
C ALA A 80 24.24 9.58 -13.60
N ARG A 81 23.15 10.26 -13.23
CA ARG A 81 21.90 9.63 -12.78
C ARG A 81 21.17 8.93 -13.92
N GLN A 82 21.20 9.51 -15.13
CA GLN A 82 20.65 8.88 -16.33
C GLN A 82 21.35 7.53 -16.62
N ARG A 83 22.69 7.51 -16.61
CA ARG A 83 23.47 6.29 -16.83
C ARG A 83 23.23 5.24 -15.76
N ALA A 84 23.16 5.64 -14.49
CA ALA A 84 22.87 4.73 -13.38
C ALA A 84 21.48 4.09 -13.51
N LEU A 85 20.48 4.86 -13.95
CA LEU A 85 19.13 4.34 -14.20
C LEU A 85 19.09 3.38 -15.39
N LEU A 86 19.79 3.69 -16.49
CA LEU A 86 19.86 2.80 -17.65
C LEU A 86 20.55 1.47 -17.31
N GLY A 87 21.66 1.52 -16.56
CA GLY A 87 22.36 0.30 -16.14
C GLY A 87 21.64 -0.54 -15.07
N LEU A 88 20.52 -0.07 -14.53
CA LEU A 88 19.65 -0.86 -13.63
C LEU A 88 18.54 -1.60 -14.41
N LEU A 89 18.33 -1.23 -15.68
CA LEU A 89 17.30 -1.80 -16.55
C LEU A 89 17.87 -2.85 -17.54
N ASP A 90 19.18 -2.90 -17.70
CA ASP A 90 19.94 -3.99 -18.33
C ASP A 90 20.15 -5.15 -17.34
#